data_AF-A0A359M3D9-F1
#
_entry.id   AF-A0A359M3D9-F1
#
_cell.length_a   1.000
_cell.length_b   1.000
_cell.length_c   1.000
_cell.angle_alpha   90.00
_cell.angle_beta   90.00
_cell.angle_gamma   90.00
#
_symmetry.space_group_name_H-M   'P 1'
#
loop_
_entity.id
_entity.type
_entity.pdbx_description
1 polymer ?
#
loop_
_entity_poly.entity_id
_entity_poly.type
_entity_poly.pdbx_seq_one_letter_code
_entity_poly.pdbx_strand_id
1 'polypeptide(L)'
;MRRFLSQRIPDFRRVLVIESGSRYLLEDLLPGLYAHHPDVPVDLFTCYPGLPRTFRADRGLVFRASDYQGRPARRRLYAELSARQYNILGLICSGEPIMTKWKWMVAARIPAKVFVLNENGDYFWLDRGNWRTVRHFVLFRAGLSGAGAVRTLGRLALFPFTLLYLLLFAAIVHLKRKVHA
;
A
#
# COMPACT_ATOMS: atom_id res chain seq x y z
N MET A 1 -12.75 -1.63 -11.78
CA MET A 1 -13.15 -1.49 -10.35
C MET A 1 -14.67 -1.58 -10.15
N ARG A 2 -15.35 -2.59 -10.71
CA ARG A 2 -16.83 -2.72 -10.63
C ARG A 2 -17.36 -2.87 -9.19
N ARG A 3 -16.53 -3.42 -8.28
CA ARG A 3 -16.86 -3.65 -6.87
C ARG A 3 -16.60 -2.47 -5.93
N PHE A 4 -15.94 -1.41 -6.41
CA PHE A 4 -15.73 -0.17 -5.64
C PHE A 4 -17.02 0.66 -5.57
N LEU A 5 -17.83 0.65 -6.63
CA LEU A 5 -19.08 1.40 -6.69
C LEU A 5 -20.22 0.72 -5.91
N SER A 6 -20.12 -0.59 -5.68
CA SER A 6 -21.10 -1.36 -4.92
C SER A 6 -20.68 -1.45 -3.46
N GLN A 7 -21.62 -1.28 -2.54
CA GLN A 7 -21.42 -1.55 -1.10
C GLN A 7 -21.59 -3.03 -0.76
N ARG A 8 -22.05 -3.87 -1.70
CA ARG A 8 -22.24 -5.30 -1.47
C ARG A 8 -20.89 -5.96 -1.22
N ILE A 9 -20.79 -6.67 -0.10
CA ILE A 9 -19.69 -7.55 0.22
C ILE A 9 -20.04 -8.93 -0.37
N PRO A 10 -19.22 -9.49 -1.26
CA PRO A 10 -19.46 -10.84 -1.80
C PRO A 10 -19.08 -11.89 -0.76
N ASP A 11 -19.66 -13.08 -0.86
CA ASP A 11 -19.26 -14.22 -0.02
C ASP A 11 -17.78 -14.53 -0.20
N PHE A 12 -17.09 -14.93 0.86
CA PHE A 12 -15.67 -15.23 0.80
C PHE A 12 -15.46 -16.56 0.08
N ARG A 13 -14.81 -16.56 -1.09
CA ARG A 13 -14.52 -17.79 -1.87
C ARG A 13 -13.03 -18.05 -1.98
N ARG A 14 -12.25 -17.00 -2.25
CA ARG A 14 -10.79 -17.03 -2.22
C ARG A 14 -10.28 -15.65 -1.89
N VAL A 15 -9.44 -15.59 -0.86
CA VAL A 15 -8.91 -14.34 -0.34
C VAL A 15 -7.45 -14.23 -0.72
N LEU A 16 -7.03 -13.07 -1.22
CA LEU A 16 -5.61 -12.70 -1.30
C LEU A 16 -5.34 -11.66 -0.23
N VAL A 17 -4.34 -11.85 0.61
CA VAL A 17 -3.88 -10.84 1.57
C VAL A 17 -2.49 -10.36 1.17
N ILE A 18 -2.28 -9.05 1.11
CA ILE A 18 -0.98 -8.45 0.81
C ILE A 18 -0.34 -7.94 2.10
N GLU A 19 0.67 -8.68 2.59
CA GLU A 19 1.53 -8.30 3.72
C GLU A 19 2.65 -7.40 3.23
N SER A 20 2.68 -6.18 3.76
CA SER A 20 3.57 -5.15 3.24
C SER A 20 3.79 -4.07 4.30
N GLY A 21 3.94 -4.55 5.53
CA GLY A 21 3.92 -3.81 6.77
C GLY A 21 4.00 -4.74 7.97
N SER A 22 3.76 -4.22 9.17
CA SER A 22 3.92 -4.94 10.44
C SER A 22 3.18 -6.28 10.47
N ARG A 23 3.95 -7.36 10.67
CA ARG A 23 3.47 -8.74 10.66
C ARG A 23 2.35 -9.02 11.67
N TYR A 24 2.40 -8.40 12.86
CA TYR A 24 1.40 -8.65 13.90
C TYR A 24 -0.04 -8.35 13.41
N LEU A 25 -0.23 -7.34 12.55
CA LEU A 25 -1.53 -7.03 11.96
C LEU A 25 -2.11 -8.18 11.15
N LEU A 26 -1.24 -8.90 10.43
CA LEU A 26 -1.64 -10.11 9.71
C LEU A 26 -1.89 -11.26 10.68
N GLU A 27 -1.04 -11.41 11.70
CA GLU A 27 -1.16 -12.47 12.68
C GLU A 27 -2.44 -12.38 13.50
N ASP A 28 -2.96 -11.16 13.73
CA ASP A 28 -4.24 -10.90 14.39
C ASP A 28 -5.43 -11.07 13.42
N LEU A 29 -5.27 -10.70 12.15
CA LEU A 29 -6.32 -10.79 11.13
C LEU A 29 -6.64 -12.25 10.76
N LEU A 30 -5.62 -13.08 10.55
CA LEU A 30 -5.78 -14.43 10.01
C LEU A 30 -6.66 -15.34 10.90
N PRO A 31 -6.49 -15.39 12.24
CA PRO A 31 -7.37 -16.16 13.11
C PRO A 31 -8.84 -15.78 12.99
N GLY A 32 -9.16 -14.47 12.97
CA GLY A 32 -10.53 -13.99 12.77
C GLY A 32 -11.08 -14.41 11.42
N LEU A 33 -10.27 -14.29 10.36
CA LEU A 33 -10.65 -14.73 9.01
C LEU A 33 -10.97 -16.23 8.97
N TYR A 34 -10.13 -17.08 9.56
CA TYR A 34 -10.36 -18.52 9.61
C TYR A 34 -11.52 -18.92 10.53
N ALA A 35 -11.77 -18.19 11.61
CA ALA A 35 -12.89 -18.47 12.51
C ALA A 35 -14.24 -18.18 11.84
N HIS A 36 -14.33 -17.08 11.08
CA HIS A 36 -15.57 -16.69 10.39
C HIS A 36 -15.73 -17.37 9.01
N HIS A 37 -14.61 -17.77 8.38
CA HIS A 37 -14.58 -18.38 7.06
C HIS A 37 -13.64 -19.59 7.04
N PRO A 38 -14.02 -20.69 7.72
CA PRO A 38 -13.12 -21.83 7.93
C PRO A 38 -12.63 -22.44 6.62
N ASP A 39 -13.52 -22.65 5.65
CA ASP A 39 -13.18 -23.37 4.42
C ASP A 39 -12.58 -22.52 3.32
N VAL A 40 -12.36 -21.22 3.58
CA VAL A 40 -11.90 -20.29 2.55
C VAL A 40 -10.38 -20.37 2.39
N PRO A 41 -9.88 -20.65 1.17
CA PRO A 41 -8.45 -20.55 0.87
C PRO A 41 -7.99 -19.09 0.95
N VAL A 42 -6.90 -18.88 1.68
CA VAL A 42 -6.28 -17.57 1.90
C VAL A 42 -4.86 -17.62 1.37
N ASP A 43 -4.63 -16.97 0.24
CA ASP A 43 -3.29 -16.81 -0.32
C ASP A 43 -2.64 -15.53 0.23
N LEU A 44 -1.32 -15.57 0.40
CA LEU A 44 -0.52 -14.48 0.97
C LEU A 44 0.45 -13.93 -0.08
N PHE A 45 0.47 -12.62 -0.27
CA PHE A 45 1.52 -11.94 -1.01
C PHE A 45 2.35 -11.07 -0.07
N THR A 46 3.63 -11.40 0.10
CA THR A 46 4.48 -10.79 1.13
C THR A 46 5.84 -10.33 0.61
N CYS A 47 6.43 -9.32 1.26
CA CYS A 47 7.85 -8.98 1.12
C CYS A 47 8.75 -9.67 2.15
N TYR A 48 8.19 -10.35 3.15
CA TYR A 48 8.98 -10.97 4.21
C TYR A 48 9.49 -12.36 3.81
N PRO A 49 10.66 -12.77 4.34
CA PRO A 49 11.23 -14.10 4.09
C PRO A 49 10.54 -15.23 4.90
N GLY A 50 9.96 -14.93 6.06
CA GLY A 50 9.24 -15.93 6.87
C GLY A 50 7.74 -15.99 6.58
N LEU A 51 7.06 -17.03 7.10
CA LEU A 51 5.60 -17.11 7.14
C LEU A 51 5.06 -16.49 8.45
N PRO A 52 3.85 -15.91 8.44
CA PRO A 52 3.14 -15.56 9.67
C PRO A 52 2.82 -16.82 10.47
N ARG A 53 2.87 -16.75 11.81
CA ARG A 53 2.64 -17.91 12.69
C ARG A 53 1.27 -18.55 12.49
N THR A 54 0.26 -17.71 12.24
CA THR A 54 -1.14 -18.14 12.08
C THR A 54 -1.47 -18.49 10.64
N PHE A 55 -0.52 -18.40 9.70
CA PHE A 55 -0.77 -18.72 8.29
C PHE A 55 -0.88 -20.22 8.04
N ARG A 56 -1.94 -20.60 7.31
CA ARG A 56 -2.26 -21.98 6.96
C ARG A 56 -1.70 -22.37 5.59
N ALA A 57 -0.45 -22.83 5.58
CA ALA A 57 0.21 -23.28 4.35
C ALA A 57 -0.46 -24.50 3.69
N ASP A 58 -1.25 -25.27 4.44
CA ASP A 58 -2.10 -26.36 3.93
C ASP A 58 -3.25 -25.86 3.03
N ARG A 59 -3.65 -24.59 3.18
CA ARG A 59 -4.83 -24.00 2.52
C ARG A 59 -4.56 -22.72 1.75
N GLY A 60 -3.30 -22.37 1.57
CA GLY A 60 -2.90 -21.10 0.99
C GLY A 60 -1.54 -21.17 0.34
N LEU A 61 -1.38 -20.42 -0.74
CA LEU A 61 -0.10 -20.22 -1.40
C LEU A 61 0.54 -18.91 -0.94
N VAL A 62 1.87 -18.90 -0.93
CA VAL A 62 2.65 -17.70 -0.63
C VAL A 62 3.38 -17.22 -1.86
N PHE A 63 3.08 -15.98 -2.24
CA PHE A 63 3.78 -15.23 -3.26
C PHE A 63 4.77 -14.31 -2.55
N ARG A 64 6.04 -14.35 -2.93
CA ARG A 64 7.04 -13.44 -2.36
C ARG A 64 7.40 -12.39 -3.38
N ALA A 65 7.40 -11.13 -2.98
CA ALA A 65 7.81 -10.03 -3.86
C ALA A 65 9.25 -10.19 -4.39
N SER A 66 10.12 -10.86 -3.61
CA SER A 66 11.48 -11.24 -4.00
C SER A 66 11.53 -12.09 -5.25
N ASP A 67 10.51 -12.93 -5.50
CA ASP A 67 10.53 -13.93 -6.57
C ASP A 67 10.11 -13.34 -7.92
N TYR A 68 9.58 -12.10 -7.91
CA TYR A 68 8.98 -11.45 -9.08
C TYR A 68 9.72 -10.17 -9.50
N GLN A 69 11.06 -10.19 -9.48
CA GLN A 69 11.88 -9.06 -9.93
C GLN A 69 11.83 -8.85 -11.46
N GLY A 70 11.80 -7.58 -11.88
CA GLY A 70 11.80 -7.21 -13.29
C GLY A 70 10.42 -7.20 -13.97
N ARG A 71 10.37 -6.80 -15.25
CA ARG A 71 9.12 -6.73 -16.05
C ARG A 71 8.48 -8.10 -16.35
N PRO A 72 9.22 -9.13 -16.79
CA PRO A 72 8.59 -10.41 -17.16
C PRO A 72 8.03 -11.15 -15.93
N ALA A 73 8.77 -11.21 -14.83
CA ALA A 73 8.30 -11.86 -13.61
C ALA A 73 7.08 -11.13 -13.01
N ARG A 74 7.04 -9.79 -13.08
CA ARG A 74 5.83 -9.02 -12.77
C ARG A 74 4.60 -9.45 -13.56
N ARG A 75 4.73 -9.59 -14.88
CA ARG A 75 3.64 -10.05 -15.74
C ARG A 75 3.18 -11.45 -15.35
N ARG A 76 4.13 -12.35 -15.05
CA ARG A 76 3.84 -13.70 -14.55
C ARG A 76 3.04 -13.67 -13.26
N LEU A 77 3.44 -12.86 -12.26
CA LEU A 77 2.66 -12.70 -11.03
C LEU A 77 1.22 -12.27 -11.33
N TYR A 78 1.04 -11.24 -12.16
CA TYR A 78 -0.31 -10.75 -12.45
C TYR A 78 -1.18 -11.78 -13.17
N ALA A 79 -0.60 -12.58 -14.08
CA ALA A 79 -1.28 -13.68 -14.73
C ALA A 79 -1.67 -14.77 -13.72
N GLU A 80 -0.73 -15.18 -12.87
CA GLU A 80 -0.95 -16.17 -11.81
C GLU A 80 -2.03 -15.73 -10.82
N LEU A 81 -2.03 -14.47 -10.41
CA LEU A 81 -3.03 -13.95 -9.49
C LEU A 81 -4.40 -13.81 -10.14
N SER A 82 -4.45 -13.42 -11.43
CA SER A 82 -5.72 -13.27 -12.15
C SER A 82 -6.37 -14.63 -12.43
N ALA A 83 -5.58 -15.66 -12.74
CA ALA A 83 -6.05 -17.02 -12.97
C ALA A 83 -6.71 -17.65 -11.73
N ARG A 84 -6.37 -17.19 -10.52
CA ARG A 84 -6.90 -17.71 -9.25
C ARG A 84 -8.26 -17.17 -8.84
N GLN A 85 -8.81 -16.21 -9.60
CA GLN A 85 -10.17 -15.69 -9.40
C GLN A 85 -10.49 -15.22 -7.98
N TYR A 86 -9.55 -14.51 -7.33
CA TYR A 86 -9.78 -13.91 -6.03
C TYR A 86 -11.00 -12.99 -6.04
N ASN A 87 -11.84 -13.15 -5.03
CA ASN A 87 -13.04 -12.33 -4.89
C ASN A 87 -12.95 -11.36 -3.70
N ILE A 88 -12.03 -11.60 -2.78
CA ILE A 88 -11.66 -10.69 -1.69
C ILE A 88 -10.15 -10.40 -1.76
N LEU A 89 -9.77 -9.15 -1.55
CA LEU A 89 -8.39 -8.69 -1.47
C LEU A 89 -8.18 -7.87 -0.19
N GLY A 90 -7.32 -8.35 0.71
CA GLY A 90 -6.91 -7.63 1.91
C GLY A 90 -5.61 -6.88 1.68
N LEU A 91 -5.59 -5.57 1.92
CA LEU A 91 -4.39 -4.75 1.86
C LEU A 91 -3.97 -4.35 3.28
N ILE A 92 -2.86 -4.91 3.76
CA ILE A 92 -2.30 -4.52 5.06
C ILE A 92 -1.45 -3.28 4.85
N CYS A 93 -1.76 -2.23 5.61
CA CYS A 93 -1.01 -1.01 5.56
C CYS A 93 -0.63 -0.52 6.95
N SER A 94 0.64 -0.63 7.31
CA SER A 94 1.19 -0.23 8.62
C SER A 94 1.92 1.12 8.58
N GLY A 95 1.43 2.09 7.81
CA GLY A 95 2.09 3.41 7.64
C GLY A 95 3.39 3.42 6.83
N GLU A 96 4.00 2.26 6.53
CA GLU A 96 5.23 2.17 5.74
C GLU A 96 4.92 2.11 4.23
N PRO A 97 5.63 2.88 3.37
CA PRO A 97 5.45 2.86 1.91
C PRO A 97 6.12 1.63 1.26
N ILE A 98 6.00 0.45 1.89
CA ILE A 98 6.55 -0.82 1.41
C ILE A 98 5.58 -1.44 0.41
N MET A 99 6.12 -1.92 -0.71
CA MET A 99 5.35 -2.55 -1.79
C MET A 99 4.21 -1.70 -2.38
N THR A 100 4.21 -0.37 -2.20
CA THR A 100 3.12 0.52 -2.65
C THR A 100 2.74 0.30 -4.12
N LYS A 101 3.73 0.19 -5.02
CA LYS A 101 3.48 -0.11 -6.45
C LYS A 101 2.76 -1.44 -6.63
N TRP A 102 3.16 -2.48 -5.90
CA TRP A 102 2.56 -3.79 -5.97
C TRP A 102 1.12 -3.79 -5.45
N LYS A 103 0.88 -3.24 -4.25
CA LYS A 103 -0.46 -3.17 -3.64
C LYS A 103 -1.48 -2.56 -4.60
N TRP A 104 -1.15 -1.40 -5.15
CA TRP A 104 -2.05 -0.67 -6.06
C TRP A 104 -2.20 -1.35 -7.41
N MET A 105 -1.13 -1.88 -8.00
CA MET A 105 -1.23 -2.58 -9.28
C MET A 105 -2.03 -3.88 -9.16
N VAL A 106 -1.89 -4.61 -8.06
CA VAL A 106 -2.67 -5.82 -7.77
C VAL A 106 -4.14 -5.46 -7.52
N ALA A 107 -4.41 -4.45 -6.69
CA ALA A 107 -5.77 -3.98 -6.43
C ALA A 107 -6.48 -3.44 -7.68
N ALA A 108 -5.73 -2.83 -8.62
CA ALA A 108 -6.29 -2.34 -9.88
C ALA A 108 -6.59 -3.48 -10.87
N ARG A 109 -5.77 -4.54 -10.89
CA ARG A 109 -5.87 -5.64 -11.88
C ARG A 109 -6.80 -6.77 -11.44
N ILE A 110 -6.86 -7.07 -10.16
CA ILE A 110 -7.69 -8.16 -9.65
C ILE A 110 -9.12 -7.63 -9.44
N PRO A 111 -10.15 -8.27 -10.02
CA PRO A 111 -11.55 -7.87 -9.85
C PRO A 111 -12.14 -8.30 -8.50
N ALA A 112 -11.38 -8.17 -7.41
CA ALA A 112 -11.77 -8.51 -6.05
C ALA A 112 -12.43 -7.31 -5.34
N LYS A 113 -13.20 -7.59 -4.29
CA LYS A 113 -13.63 -6.58 -3.33
C LYS A 113 -12.45 -6.34 -2.39
N VAL A 114 -11.99 -5.09 -2.31
CA VAL A 114 -10.78 -4.75 -1.55
C VAL A 114 -11.17 -4.25 -0.17
N PHE A 115 -10.56 -4.79 0.88
CA PHE A 115 -10.55 -4.18 2.21
C PHE A 115 -9.13 -3.76 2.56
N VAL A 116 -9.02 -2.73 3.39
CA VAL A 116 -7.76 -2.18 3.86
C VAL A 116 -7.74 -2.32 5.36
N LEU A 117 -6.67 -2.92 5.88
CA LEU A 117 -6.38 -3.00 7.31
C LEU A 117 -5.37 -1.90 7.66
N ASN A 118 -5.71 -1.09 8.65
CA ASN A 118 -4.90 0.03 9.13
C ASN A 118 -3.87 -0.41 10.19
N GLU A 119 -2.90 0.46 10.50
CA GLU A 119 -1.94 0.26 11.59
C GLU A 119 -2.57 0.04 12.97
N ASN A 120 -3.81 0.48 13.19
CA ASN A 120 -4.52 0.30 14.46
C ASN A 120 -5.25 -1.06 14.56
N GLY A 121 -5.22 -1.89 13.51
CA GLY A 121 -6.02 -3.12 13.43
C GLY A 121 -7.47 -2.91 12.94
N ASP A 122 -7.88 -1.67 12.69
CA ASP A 122 -9.18 -1.37 12.07
C ASP A 122 -9.16 -1.70 10.57
N TYR A 123 -10.23 -2.31 10.06
CA TYR A 123 -10.41 -2.54 8.63
C TYR A 123 -11.60 -1.79 8.05
N PHE A 124 -11.49 -1.38 6.79
CA PHE A 124 -12.59 -0.80 6.03
C PHE A 124 -12.60 -1.30 4.60
N TRP A 125 -13.79 -1.33 3.99
CA TRP A 125 -13.93 -1.71 2.58
C TRP A 125 -13.60 -0.52 1.68
N LEU A 126 -12.82 -0.77 0.64
CA LEU A 126 -12.55 0.23 -0.40
C LEU A 126 -13.77 0.31 -1.34
N ASP A 127 -14.79 1.06 -0.91
CA ASP A 127 -16.00 1.31 -1.68
C ASP A 127 -16.59 2.69 -1.44
N ARG A 128 -17.65 3.01 -2.19
CA ARG A 128 -18.36 4.29 -2.11
C ARG A 128 -18.95 4.56 -0.72
N GLY A 129 -19.34 3.53 0.04
CA GLY A 129 -19.89 3.69 1.39
C GLY A 129 -18.85 4.25 2.37
N ASN A 130 -17.60 3.85 2.20
CA ASN A 130 -16.48 4.28 3.03
C ASN A 130 -15.66 5.43 2.43
N TRP A 131 -16.20 6.18 1.46
CA TRP A 131 -15.43 7.20 0.72
C TRP A 131 -14.78 8.26 1.62
N ARG A 132 -15.45 8.67 2.70
CA ARG A 132 -14.88 9.62 3.67
C ARG A 132 -13.63 9.04 4.36
N THR A 133 -13.70 7.79 4.79
CA THR A 133 -12.58 7.04 5.39
C THR A 133 -11.45 6.83 4.39
N VAL A 134 -11.78 6.38 3.17
CA VAL A 134 -10.80 6.22 2.08
C VAL A 134 -10.07 7.53 1.79
N ARG A 135 -10.81 8.65 1.67
CA ARG A 135 -10.21 9.97 1.41
C ARG A 135 -9.32 10.42 2.56
N HIS A 136 -9.78 10.28 3.80
CA HIS A 136 -8.99 10.64 4.98
C HIS A 136 -7.70 9.81 5.04
N PHE A 137 -7.79 8.50 4.84
CA PHE A 137 -6.66 7.58 4.80
C PHE A 137 -5.65 7.93 3.70
N VAL A 138 -6.13 8.24 2.48
CA VAL A 138 -5.24 8.65 1.37
C VAL A 138 -4.54 9.97 1.68
N LEU A 139 -5.26 10.96 2.23
CA LEU A 139 -4.68 12.25 2.63
C LEU A 139 -3.65 12.06 3.74
N PHE A 140 -3.95 11.20 4.72
CA PHE A 140 -3.04 10.85 5.80
C PHE A 140 -1.76 10.20 5.28
N ARG A 141 -1.88 9.23 4.38
CA ARG A 141 -0.75 8.55 3.73
C ARG A 141 0.06 9.44 2.80
N ALA A 142 -0.57 10.46 2.20
CA ALA A 142 0.13 11.46 1.39
C ALA A 142 0.88 12.50 2.25
N GLY A 143 0.78 12.43 3.59
CA GLY A 143 1.31 13.46 4.49
C GLY A 143 0.55 14.79 4.38
N LEU A 144 -0.64 14.76 3.78
CA LEU A 144 -1.51 15.91 3.52
C LEU A 144 -2.60 16.08 4.58
N SER A 145 -2.54 15.34 5.69
CA SER A 145 -3.38 15.54 6.87
C SER A 145 -2.58 16.17 8.01
N GLY A 146 -3.15 17.19 8.67
CA GLY A 146 -2.59 17.78 9.89
C GLY A 146 -1.31 18.61 9.68
N ALA A 147 -0.47 18.73 10.71
CA ALA A 147 0.73 19.57 10.72
C ALA A 147 1.76 19.23 9.62
N GLY A 148 1.76 17.98 9.12
CA GLY A 148 2.58 17.54 7.99
C GLY A 148 2.23 18.24 6.68
N ALA A 149 0.96 18.56 6.45
CA ALA A 149 0.50 19.28 5.27
C ALA A 149 1.00 20.73 5.27
N VAL A 150 0.91 21.38 6.43
CA VAL A 150 1.40 22.76 6.63
C VAL A 150 2.90 22.84 6.42
N ARG A 151 3.67 21.88 6.95
CA ARG A 151 5.13 21.83 6.77
C ARG A 151 5.54 21.56 5.32
N THR A 152 4.80 20.70 4.61
CA THR A 152 5.08 20.36 3.21
C THR A 152 4.73 21.50 2.28
N LEU A 153 3.57 22.14 2.47
CA LEU A 153 3.17 23.33 1.72
C LEU A 153 4.09 24.53 2.03
N GLY A 154 4.46 24.72 3.29
CA GLY A 154 5.41 25.75 3.70
C GLY A 154 6.78 25.56 3.06
N ARG A 155 7.29 24.32 3.00
CA ARG A 155 8.54 24.02 2.28
C ARG A 155 8.42 24.28 0.78
N LEU A 156 7.31 23.89 0.15
CA LEU A 156 7.10 24.13 -1.27
C LEU A 156 7.02 25.64 -1.59
N ALA A 157 6.35 26.42 -0.73
CA ALA A 157 6.25 27.86 -0.87
C ALA A 157 7.59 28.58 -0.64
N LEU A 158 8.38 28.14 0.34
CA LEU A 158 9.68 28.73 0.67
C LEU A 158 10.80 28.29 -0.28
N PHE A 159 10.68 27.11 -0.91
CA PHE A 159 11.67 26.54 -1.82
C PHE A 159 12.20 27.53 -2.88
N PRO A 160 11.36 28.22 -3.69
CA PRO A 160 11.86 29.15 -4.71
C PRO A 160 12.67 30.31 -4.11
N PHE A 161 12.31 30.80 -2.93
CA PHE A 161 13.03 31.88 -2.26
C PHE A 161 14.38 31.42 -1.69
N THR A 162 14.41 30.25 -1.04
CA THR A 162 15.68 29.66 -0.58
C THR A 162 16.62 29.35 -1.74
N LEU A 163 16.10 28.83 -2.85
CA LEU A 163 16.89 28.54 -4.04
C LEU A 163 17.44 29.84 -4.66
N LEU A 164 16.61 30.87 -4.78
CA LEU A 164 17.03 32.17 -5.30
C LEU A 164 18.09 32.81 -4.40
N TYR A 165 17.91 32.78 -3.08
CA TYR A 165 18.90 33.28 -2.13
C TYR A 165 20.25 32.57 -2.28
N LEU A 166 20.24 31.23 -2.38
CA LEU A 166 21.46 30.45 -2.57
C LEU A 166 22.15 30.74 -3.91
N LEU A 167 21.37 30.92 -4.99
CA LEU A 167 21.91 31.29 -6.30
C LEU A 167 22.54 32.69 -6.29
N LEU A 168 21.89 33.67 -5.65
CA LEU A 168 22.43 35.02 -5.49
C LEU A 168 23.69 35.02 -4.63
N PHE A 169 23.67 34.29 -3.51
CA PHE A 169 24.84 34.16 -2.65
C PHE A 169 26.02 33.52 -3.40
N ALA A 170 25.77 32.44 -4.13
CA ALA A 170 26.79 31.80 -4.97
C ALA A 170 27.32 32.77 -6.04
N ALA A 171 26.44 33.50 -6.72
CA ALA A 171 26.83 34.50 -7.72
C ALA A 171 27.76 35.57 -7.12
N ILE A 172 27.42 36.13 -5.94
CA ILE A 172 28.24 37.14 -5.26
C ILE A 172 29.60 36.57 -4.88
N VAL A 173 29.66 35.37 -4.31
CA VAL A 173 30.92 34.73 -3.92
C VAL A 173 31.81 34.47 -5.13
N HIS A 174 31.25 33.96 -6.23
CA HIS A 174 31.99 33.73 -7.46
C HIS A 174 32.44 35.03 -8.14
N LEU A 175 31.63 36.09 -8.10
CA LEU A 175 32.00 37.40 -8.63
C LEU A 175 33.14 38.02 -7.80
N LYS A 176 33.04 38.00 -6.47
CA LYS A 176 34.12 38.46 -5.58
C LYS A 176 35.42 37.68 -5.78
N ARG A 177 35.33 36.35 -5.98
CA ARG A 177 36.51 35.51 -6.24
C ARG A 177 37.16 35.82 -7.60
N LYS A 178 36.38 36.27 -8.61
CA LYS A 178 36.92 36.75 -9.90
C LYS A 178 37.47 38.17 -9.87
N VAL A 179 37.02 39.02 -8.95
CA VAL A 179 37.51 40.40 -8.80
C VAL A 179 38.80 40.46 -7.97
N HIS A 180 39.06 39.45 -7.13
CA HIS A 180 40.28 39.31 -6.34
C HIS A 180 41.30 38.30 -6.91
N ALA A 181 41.08 37.81 -8.14
CA ALA A 181 42.02 36.99 -8.91
C ALA A 181 42.53 37.81 -10.09
#